data_AF-A0A7M7TA03-F1
#
_entry.id   AF-A0A7M7TA03-F1
#
_cell.length_a   1.000
_cell.length_b   1.000
_cell.length_c   1.000
_cell.angle_alpha   90.00
_cell.angle_beta   90.00
_cell.angle_gamma   90.00
#
_symmetry.space_group_name_H-M   'P 1'
#
loop_
_entity.id
_entity.type
_entity.pdbx_description
1 polymer ?
#
loop_
_entity_poly.entity_id
_entity_poly.type
_entity_poly.pdbx_seq_one_letter_code
_entity_poly.pdbx_strand_id
1 'polypeptide(L)'
;MFVLILWEDSKEKDVVSPEHVKKRKGKIVAKWGSGWFPAKIVKKSEDKNWLESLEVTTEGEIVTPEKRMSISSDLMAERRNHRQIIKERESQRQEVMADYNKELMKKSSIFNDDSEAEESDQASKYK
;
A
#
# COMPACT_ATOMS: atom_id res chain seq x y z
N MET A 1 15.78 27.41 -25.36
CA MET A 1 15.29 26.15 -24.77
C MET A 1 15.43 26.22 -23.26
N PHE A 2 14.39 25.88 -22.52
CA PHE A 2 14.32 25.80 -21.05
C PHE A 2 14.17 24.34 -20.60
N VAL A 3 14.46 24.09 -19.32
CA VAL A 3 14.44 22.76 -18.73
C VAL A 3 13.60 22.78 -17.46
N LEU A 4 12.56 21.95 -17.44
CA LEU A 4 11.80 21.65 -16.22
C LEU A 4 12.56 20.60 -15.42
N ILE A 5 12.90 20.95 -14.20
CA ILE A 5 13.62 20.10 -13.25
C ILE A 5 12.76 19.83 -12.03
N LEU A 6 13.11 18.75 -11.32
CA LEU A 6 12.59 18.42 -10.00
C LEU A 6 13.78 18.29 -9.04
N TRP A 7 13.79 19.08 -7.97
CA TRP A 7 14.83 18.99 -6.94
C TRP A 7 14.73 17.66 -6.19
N GLU A 8 15.86 16.95 -6.02
CA GLU A 8 15.82 15.64 -5.35
C GLU A 8 15.48 15.75 -3.87
N ASP A 9 15.90 16.83 -3.21
CA ASP A 9 15.74 17.01 -1.76
C ASP A 9 14.37 17.59 -1.40
N SER A 10 13.98 18.74 -1.99
CA SER A 10 12.70 19.40 -1.68
C SER A 10 11.50 18.81 -2.42
N LYS A 11 11.72 18.02 -3.48
CA LYS A 11 10.67 17.51 -4.39
C LYS A 11 9.84 18.63 -5.05
N GLU A 12 10.38 19.84 -5.12
CA GLU A 12 9.77 20.95 -5.81
C GLU A 12 10.20 21.00 -7.27
N LYS A 13 9.30 21.44 -8.15
CA LYS A 13 9.60 21.68 -9.56
C LYS A 13 10.16 23.09 -9.75
N ASP A 14 11.03 23.25 -10.73
CA ASP A 14 11.51 24.56 -11.16
C ASP A 14 11.82 24.55 -12.66
N VAL A 15 11.77 25.72 -13.30
CA VAL A 15 12.09 25.89 -14.74
C VAL A 15 13.34 26.75 -14.87
N VAL A 16 14.41 26.11 -15.33
CA VAL A 16 15.73 26.72 -15.40
C VAL A 16 16.26 26.77 -16.83
N SER A 17 17.16 27.71 -17.07
CA SER A 17 17.95 27.76 -18.30
C SER A 17 18.89 26.56 -18.39
N PRO A 18 19.21 26.06 -19.60
CA PRO A 18 20.06 24.89 -19.81
C PRO A 18 21.49 25.10 -19.30
N GLU A 19 21.98 26.34 -19.27
CA GLU A 19 23.27 26.70 -18.67
C GLU A 19 23.34 26.46 -17.16
N HIS A 20 22.17 26.45 -16.51
CA HIS A 20 22.02 26.18 -15.08
C HIS A 20 21.82 24.70 -14.78
N VAL A 21 22.01 23.80 -15.76
CA VAL A 21 21.89 22.35 -15.57
C VAL A 21 23.13 21.67 -16.14
N LYS A 22 23.73 20.77 -15.37
CA LYS A 22 24.87 19.97 -15.85
C LYS A 22 24.92 18.59 -15.21
N LYS A 23 25.68 17.69 -15.84
CA LYS A 23 25.95 16.36 -15.29
C LYS A 23 27.24 16.38 -14.47
N ARG A 24 27.20 15.92 -13.22
CA ARG A 24 28.36 15.81 -12.32
C ARG A 24 28.38 14.43 -11.68
N LYS A 25 29.47 13.67 -11.87
CA LYS A 25 29.65 12.30 -11.33
C LYS A 25 28.44 11.38 -11.61
N GLY A 26 27.92 11.41 -12.84
CA GLY A 26 26.78 10.58 -13.24
C GLY A 26 25.40 11.12 -12.86
N LYS A 27 25.31 12.06 -11.92
CA LYS A 27 24.06 12.70 -11.49
C LYS A 27 23.82 14.01 -12.23
N ILE A 28 22.55 14.39 -12.39
CA ILE A 28 22.20 15.71 -12.86
C ILE A 28 22.15 16.68 -11.67
N VAL A 29 22.71 17.86 -11.85
CA VAL A 29 22.69 18.95 -10.88
C VAL A 29 22.20 20.23 -11.54
N ALA A 30 21.46 21.04 -10.80
CA ALA A 30 21.00 22.34 -11.24
C ALA A 30 21.46 23.46 -10.27
N LYS A 31 21.59 24.67 -10.80
CA LYS A 31 22.06 25.83 -10.04
C LYS A 31 20.91 26.45 -9.24
N TRP A 32 21.13 26.66 -7.94
CA TRP A 32 20.21 27.41 -7.08
C TRP A 32 21.03 28.35 -6.21
N GLY A 33 20.75 29.66 -6.30
CA GLY A 33 21.58 30.70 -5.68
C GLY A 33 23.04 30.61 -6.14
N SER A 34 23.97 30.49 -5.19
CA SER A 34 25.40 30.30 -5.44
C SER A 34 25.83 28.83 -5.57
N GLY A 35 24.93 27.89 -5.29
CA GLY A 35 25.20 26.45 -5.20
C GLY A 35 24.73 25.62 -6.39
N TRP A 36 25.15 24.36 -6.41
CA TRP A 36 24.70 23.34 -7.36
C TRP A 36 24.13 22.16 -6.58
N PHE A 37 22.87 21.83 -6.84
CA PHE A 37 22.12 20.83 -6.08
C PHE A 37 21.62 19.71 -6.99
N PRO A 38 21.44 18.49 -6.45
CA PRO A 38 20.91 17.36 -7.21
C PRO A 38 19.49 17.63 -7.72
N ALA A 39 19.27 17.38 -9.00
CA ALA A 39 17.98 17.57 -9.64
C ALA A 39 17.76 16.52 -10.73
N LYS A 40 16.50 16.20 -11.00
CA LYS A 40 16.08 15.34 -12.10
C LYS A 40 15.50 16.19 -13.23
N ILE A 41 15.88 15.91 -14.47
CA ILE A 41 15.25 16.55 -15.64
C ILE A 41 13.94 15.85 -15.94
N VAL A 42 12.86 16.62 -16.00
CA VAL A 42 11.51 16.12 -16.29
C VAL A 42 11.20 16.33 -17.77
N LYS A 43 11.37 17.57 -18.27
CA LYS A 43 11.05 17.92 -19.66
C LYS A 43 11.91 19.09 -20.15
N LYS A 44 12.04 19.21 -21.47
CA LYS A 44 12.68 20.35 -22.15
C LYS A 44 11.71 20.92 -23.17
N SER A 45 11.64 22.24 -23.29
CA SER A 45 10.82 22.94 -24.27
C SER A 45 11.41 24.32 -24.56
N GLU A 46 11.03 24.95 -25.66
CA GLU A 46 11.37 26.36 -25.92
C GLU A 46 10.45 27.32 -25.19
N ASP A 47 9.22 26.89 -24.90
CA ASP A 47 8.22 27.68 -24.19
C ASP A 47 8.36 27.51 -22.67
N LYS A 48 8.77 28.58 -22.00
CA LYS A 48 8.91 28.65 -20.54
C LYS A 48 7.56 28.58 -19.82
N ASN A 49 6.57 29.32 -20.31
CA ASN A 49 5.25 29.42 -19.67
C ASN A 49 4.53 28.07 -19.72
N TRP A 50 4.67 27.36 -20.85
CA TRP A 50 4.16 26.01 -20.97
C TRP A 50 4.80 25.06 -19.93
N LEU A 51 6.12 25.09 -19.76
CA LEU A 51 6.80 24.26 -18.75
C LEU A 51 6.37 24.60 -17.32
N GLU A 52 6.19 25.88 -17.01
CA GLU A 52 5.71 26.32 -15.69
C GLU A 52 4.28 25.84 -15.40
N SER A 53 3.44 25.79 -16.43
CA SER A 53 2.05 25.30 -16.33
C SER A 53 1.93 23.79 -16.08
N LEU A 54 2.97 22.99 -16.38
CA LEU A 54 2.94 21.55 -16.18
C LEU A 54 2.96 21.20 -14.70
N GLU A 55 1.97 20.44 -14.24
CA GLU A 55 2.04 19.80 -12.93
C GLU A 55 2.91 18.55 -12.99
N VAL A 56 3.75 18.37 -11.97
CA VAL A 56 4.71 17.28 -11.88
C VAL A 56 4.56 16.63 -10.51
N THR A 57 4.56 15.30 -10.45
CA THR A 57 4.57 14.54 -9.20
C THR A 57 5.92 14.65 -8.49
N THR A 58 5.96 14.26 -7.21
CA THR A 58 7.21 14.18 -6.41
C THR A 58 8.23 13.17 -6.95
N GLU A 59 7.84 12.33 -7.91
CA GLU A 59 8.71 11.36 -8.59
C GLU A 59 9.24 11.87 -9.94
N GLY A 60 8.73 13.02 -10.41
CA GLY A 60 9.11 13.65 -11.67
C GLY A 60 8.26 13.22 -12.85
N GLU A 61 7.05 12.73 -12.63
CA GLU A 61 6.10 12.43 -13.70
C GLU A 61 5.20 13.63 -13.99
N ILE A 62 4.95 13.91 -15.27
CA ILE A 62 3.99 14.97 -15.65
C ILE A 62 2.57 14.45 -15.38
N VAL A 63 1.80 15.24 -14.63
CA VAL A 63 0.42 14.94 -14.30
C VAL A 63 -0.47 15.39 -15.47
N THR A 64 -0.93 14.43 -16.26
CA THR A 64 -1.96 14.68 -17.27
C THR A 64 -3.33 14.83 -16.61
N PRO A 65 -4.29 15.53 -17.25
CA PRO A 65 -5.67 15.61 -16.75
C PRO A 65 -6.28 14.23 -16.48
N GLU A 66 -5.99 13.25 -17.33
CA GLU A 66 -6.39 11.84 -17.16
C GLU A 66 -5.81 11.23 -15.88
N LYS A 67 -4.52 11.47 -15.57
CA LYS A 67 -3.90 11.04 -14.32
C LYS A 67 -4.52 11.74 -13.11
N ARG A 68 -4.88 13.03 -13.19
CA ARG A 68 -5.63 13.69 -12.09
C ARG A 68 -6.96 13.01 -11.81
N MET A 69 -7.70 12.66 -12.86
CA MET A 69 -8.98 11.95 -12.72
C MET A 69 -8.79 10.54 -12.15
N SER A 70 -7.68 9.86 -12.43
CA SER A 70 -7.35 8.57 -11.80
C SER A 70 -6.99 8.65 -10.32
N ILE A 71 -6.74 9.86 -9.79
CA ILE A 71 -6.51 10.14 -8.36
C ILE A 71 -7.78 10.75 -7.73
N SER A 72 -8.92 10.73 -8.42
CA SER A 72 -10.15 11.33 -7.90
C SER A 72 -10.60 10.64 -6.61
N SER A 73 -11.25 11.44 -5.75
CA SER A 73 -11.90 10.98 -4.52
C SER A 73 -12.77 9.75 -4.75
N ASP A 74 -13.40 9.68 -5.92
CA ASP A 74 -14.38 8.66 -6.27
C ASP A 74 -13.69 7.31 -6.51
N LEU A 75 -12.54 7.28 -7.17
CA LEU A 75 -11.74 6.06 -7.32
C LEU A 75 -11.15 5.59 -5.98
N MET A 76 -10.78 6.53 -5.10
CA MET A 76 -10.31 6.22 -3.75
C MET A 76 -11.44 5.70 -2.85
N ALA A 77 -12.66 6.22 -3.00
CA ALA A 77 -13.86 5.70 -2.34
C ALA A 77 -14.22 4.30 -2.86
N GLU A 78 -14.15 4.08 -4.17
CA GLU A 78 -14.37 2.78 -4.80
C GLU A 78 -13.36 1.73 -4.30
N ARG A 79 -12.06 2.09 -4.22
CA ARG A 79 -11.02 1.24 -3.63
C ARG A 79 -11.26 0.93 -2.15
N ARG A 80 -11.80 1.87 -1.37
CA ARG A 80 -12.16 1.62 0.04
C ARG A 80 -13.33 0.64 0.15
N ASN A 81 -14.38 0.84 -0.64
CA ASN A 81 -15.53 -0.07 -0.69
C ASN A 81 -15.10 -1.48 -1.10
N HIS A 82 -14.24 -1.60 -2.11
CA HIS A 82 -13.76 -2.90 -2.55
C HIS A 82 -12.97 -3.65 -1.48
N ARG A 83 -12.14 -2.93 -0.69
CA ARG A 83 -11.44 -3.52 0.47
C ARG A 83 -12.40 -3.96 1.58
N GLN A 84 -13.49 -3.23 1.83
CA GLN A 84 -14.49 -3.63 2.82
C GLN A 84 -15.21 -4.91 2.39
N ILE A 85 -15.61 -5.01 1.12
CA ILE A 85 -16.26 -6.22 0.57
C ILE A 85 -15.35 -7.44 0.68
N ILE A 86 -14.04 -7.29 0.42
CA ILE A 86 -13.07 -8.39 0.57
C ILE A 86 -13.00 -8.84 2.03
N LYS A 87 -12.91 -7.91 2.98
CA LYS A 87 -12.87 -8.24 4.42
C LYS A 87 -14.14 -8.93 4.90
N GLU A 88 -15.32 -8.48 4.47
CA GLU A 88 -16.58 -9.13 4.82
C GLU A 88 -16.65 -10.56 4.28
N ARG A 89 -16.22 -10.78 3.04
CA ARG A 89 -16.15 -12.14 2.45
C ARG A 89 -15.16 -13.05 3.19
N GLU A 90 -14.00 -12.52 3.59
CA GLU A 90 -13.04 -13.27 4.38
C GLU A 90 -13.58 -13.61 5.77
N SER A 91 -14.28 -12.68 6.42
CA SER A 91 -14.95 -12.91 7.71
C SER A 91 -16.03 -13.99 7.61
N GLN A 92 -16.91 -13.90 6.60
CA GLN A 92 -17.95 -14.92 6.37
C GLN A 92 -17.34 -16.29 6.08
N ARG A 93 -16.23 -16.34 5.32
CA ARG A 93 -15.52 -17.60 5.07
C ARG A 93 -14.92 -18.18 6.36
N GLN A 94 -14.37 -17.34 7.25
CA GLN A 94 -13.86 -17.79 8.55
C GLN A 94 -14.98 -18.32 9.46
N GLU A 95 -16.14 -17.66 9.47
CA GLU A 95 -17.31 -18.10 10.24
C GLU A 95 -17.83 -19.46 9.77
N VAL A 96 -17.98 -19.65 8.46
CA VAL A 96 -18.36 -20.94 7.86
C VAL A 96 -17.35 -22.05 8.19
N MET A 97 -16.05 -21.73 8.17
CA MET A 97 -15.01 -22.70 8.55
C MET A 97 -15.04 -23.02 10.05
N ALA A 98 -15.36 -22.06 10.91
CA ALA A 98 -15.51 -22.27 12.34
C ALA A 98 -16.71 -23.19 12.66
N ASP A 99 -17.84 -22.97 11.99
CA ASP A 99 -19.03 -23.82 12.15
C ASP A 99 -18.81 -25.23 11.61
N TYR A 100 -18.16 -25.37 10.44
CA TYR A 100 -17.77 -26.67 9.90
C TYR A 100 -16.83 -27.44 10.83
N ASN A 101 -15.82 -26.77 11.40
CA ASN A 101 -14.91 -27.38 12.36
C ASN A 101 -15.63 -27.81 13.65
N LYS A 102 -16.59 -27.00 14.13
CA LYS A 102 -17.41 -27.34 15.30
C LYS A 102 -18.29 -28.57 15.06
N GLU A 103 -18.80 -28.74 13.84
CA GLU A 103 -19.57 -29.93 13.47
C GLU A 103 -18.69 -31.19 13.33
N LEU A 104 -17.48 -31.05 12.78
CA LEU A 104 -16.47 -32.12 12.72
C LEU A 104 -16.07 -32.62 14.11
N MET A 105 -15.79 -31.72 15.04
CA MET A 105 -15.42 -32.06 16.42
C MET A 105 -16.55 -32.79 17.17
N LYS A 106 -17.82 -32.51 16.82
CA LYS A 106 -18.97 -33.27 17.36
C LYS A 106 -19.10 -34.66 16.75
N LYS A 107 -18.78 -34.82 15.46
CA LYS A 107 -18.84 -36.11 14.75
C LYS A 107 -17.67 -37.03 15.06
N SER A 108 -16.52 -36.53 15.51
CA SER A 108 -15.38 -37.34 15.94
C SER A 108 -15.53 -37.97 17.33
N SER A 109 -16.60 -37.66 18.07
CA SER A 109 -16.90 -38.23 19.38
C SER A 109 -17.65 -39.57 19.25
N ILE A 110 -17.02 -40.57 18.64
CA ILE A 110 -17.55 -41.96 18.51
C ILE A 110 -16.49 -42.98 18.98
N PHE A 111 -15.59 -42.60 19.90
CA PHE A 111 -14.87 -43.60 20.67
C PHE A 111 -15.70 -43.93 21.91
N ASN A 112 -16.31 -45.11 21.85
CA ASN A 112 -16.99 -45.82 22.92
C ASN A 112 -16.13 -45.85 24.19
N ASP A 113 -16.73 -45.58 25.34
CA ASP A 113 -16.25 -46.07 26.62
C ASP A 113 -17.36 -46.97 27.20
N ASP A 114 -17.52 -48.13 26.54
CA ASP A 114 -18.06 -49.32 27.18
C ASP A 114 -16.94 -49.85 28.10
N SER A 115 -17.00 -49.49 29.38
CA SER A 115 -16.24 -50.17 30.42
C SER A 115 -17.18 -50.57 31.56
N GLU A 116 -17.76 -51.76 31.41
CA GLU A 116 -18.12 -52.62 32.54
C GLU A 116 -16.85 -52.89 33.38
N ALA A 117 -16.94 -52.68 34.70
CA ALA A 117 -16.12 -53.26 35.79
C ALA A 117 -16.08 -52.27 36.97
N GLU A 118 -16.26 -52.59 38.24
CA GLU A 118 -16.71 -53.76 38.99
C GLU A 118 -17.15 -53.21 40.35
N GLU A 119 -18.05 -53.95 41.02
CA GLU A 119 -18.40 -53.75 42.43
C GLU A 119 -17.17 -53.69 43.33
N SER A 120 -17.19 -52.81 44.33
CA SER A 120 -16.45 -53.04 45.57
C SER A 120 -17.18 -52.37 46.73
N ASP A 121 -18.23 -53.05 47.18
CA ASP A 121 -18.71 -52.93 48.55
C ASP A 121 -17.62 -53.42 49.51
N GLN A 122 -17.04 -52.51 50.31
CA GLN A 122 -16.40 -52.94 51.56
C GLN A 122 -16.70 -51.97 52.69
N ALA A 123 -17.65 -52.42 53.50
CA ALA A 123 -18.02 -51.93 54.80
C ALA A 123 -16.79 -51.81 55.74
N SER A 124 -16.69 -50.70 56.47
CA SER A 124 -15.93 -50.64 57.71
C SER A 124 -16.86 -50.26 58.86
N LYS A 125 -17.16 -51.26 59.68
CA LYS A 125 -17.84 -51.16 60.97
C LYS A 125 -16.99 -51.90 62.02
N TYR A 126 -16.58 -51.14 63.03
CA TYR A 126 -16.16 -51.53 64.39
C TYR A 126 -14.83 -52.30 64.61
N LYS A 127 -13.97 -51.68 65.42
CA LYS A 127 -13.70 -52.17 66.78
C LYS A 127 -13.43 -51.00 67.73
#